data_AF-A0A938P0K8-F1
#
_entry.id   AF-A0A938P0K8-F1
#
_cell.length_a   1.000
_cell.length_b   1.000
_cell.length_c   1.000
_cell.angle_alpha   90.00
_cell.angle_beta   90.00
_cell.angle_gamma   90.00
#
_symmetry.space_group_name_H-M   'P 1'
#
loop_
_entity.id
_entity.type
_entity.pdbx_description
1 polymer ?
#
loop_
_entity_poly.entity_id
_entity_poly.type
_entity_poly.pdbx_seq_one_letter_code
_entity_poly.pdbx_strand_id
1 'polypeptide(L)'
;MSPRPAQRLVLFVCTGNTCRSPMAEALLRQALGADAGWEVASAGLCAIPGLPASGGAVAALRDAGGDLSAHRSRLLTPALVRQAAVIVALA
;
A
#
# COMPACT_ATOMS: atom_id res chain seq x y z
N MET A 1 30.19 -0.22 10.83
CA MET A 1 28.89 0.10 10.21
C MET A 1 28.28 -1.18 9.69
N SER A 2 27.27 -1.73 10.37
CA SER A 2 26.56 -2.91 9.88
C SER A 2 25.66 -2.48 8.72
N PRO A 3 25.61 -3.20 7.58
CA PRO A 3 24.74 -2.84 6.48
C PRO A 3 23.29 -2.95 6.95
N ARG A 4 22.49 -1.88 6.75
CA ARG A 4 21.03 -1.97 6.91
C ARG A 4 20.54 -3.10 6.00
N PRO A 5 19.70 -4.04 6.48
CA PRO A 5 19.15 -5.07 5.60
C PRO A 5 18.48 -4.38 4.41
N ALA A 6 18.68 -4.92 3.20
CA ALA A 6 18.07 -4.37 1.99
C ALA A 6 16.55 -4.28 2.23
N GLN A 7 16.01 -3.07 2.27
CA GLN A 7 14.59 -2.85 2.54
C GLN A 7 13.76 -3.63 1.52
N ARG A 8 12.95 -4.58 2.01
CA ARG A 8 12.15 -5.45 1.14
C ARG A 8 10.77 -4.84 0.95
N LEU A 9 10.30 -4.74 -0.29
CA LEU A 9 9.01 -4.13 -0.62
C LEU A 9 7.88 -5.17 -0.67
N VAL A 10 6.81 -4.94 0.10
CA VAL A 10 5.50 -5.57 -0.09
C VAL A 10 4.61 -4.64 -0.91
N LEU A 11 4.05 -5.15 -2.02
CA LEU A 11 3.17 -4.40 -2.91
C LEU A 11 1.75 -4.99 -2.91
N PHE A 12 0.79 -4.24 -2.38
CA PHE A 12 -0.64 -4.57 -2.46
C PHE A 12 -1.24 -4.08 -3.77
N VAL A 13 -1.99 -4.93 -4.47
CA VAL A 13 -2.60 -4.58 -5.76
C VAL A 13 -4.10 -4.84 -5.73
N CYS A 14 -4.90 -3.88 -6.17
CA CYS A 14 -6.33 -4.08 -6.46
C CYS A 14 -6.69 -3.44 -7.81
N THR A 15 -7.97 -3.30 -8.15
CA THR A 15 -8.36 -2.67 -9.42
C THR A 15 -8.08 -1.16 -9.45
N GLY A 16 -8.68 -0.38 -8.55
CA GLY A 16 -8.66 1.09 -8.64
C GLY A 16 -7.65 1.80 -7.73
N ASN A 17 -7.02 1.09 -6.79
CA ASN A 17 -6.16 1.67 -5.74
C ASN A 17 -6.82 2.80 -4.93
N THR A 18 -8.11 2.67 -4.65
CA THR A 18 -8.89 3.62 -3.84
C THR A 18 -9.59 2.97 -2.63
N CYS A 19 -9.64 1.63 -2.56
CA CYS A 19 -10.31 0.91 -1.46
C CYS A 19 -9.39 -0.10 -0.79
N ARG A 20 -9.31 -1.32 -1.34
CA ARG A 20 -8.68 -2.49 -0.69
C ARG A 20 -7.17 -2.37 -0.50
N SER A 21 -6.44 -2.10 -1.59
CA SER A 21 -4.98 -2.05 -1.54
C SER A 21 -4.43 -0.90 -0.68
N PRO A 22 -4.98 0.33 -0.65
CA PRO A 22 -4.50 1.35 0.29
C PRO A 22 -4.83 1.01 1.74
N MET A 23 -5.98 0.40 2.04
CA MET A 23 -6.28 -0.09 3.39
C MET A 23 -5.25 -1.13 3.85
N ALA A 24 -4.95 -2.12 2.99
CA ALA A 24 -3.99 -3.17 3.31
C ALA A 24 -2.57 -2.62 3.54
N GLU A 25 -2.16 -1.64 2.73
CA GLU A 25 -0.89 -0.92 2.94
C GLU A 25 -0.84 -0.25 4.31
N ALA A 26 -1.88 0.53 4.67
CA ALA A 26 -1.90 1.24 5.94
C ALA A 26 -1.92 0.29 7.15
N LEU A 27 -2.73 -0.76 7.11
CA LEU A 27 -2.81 -1.77 8.17
C LEU A 27 -1.48 -2.51 8.36
N LEU A 28 -0.83 -2.92 7.26
CA LEU A 28 0.45 -3.62 7.38
C LEU A 28 1.56 -2.68 7.89
N ARG A 29 1.59 -1.41 7.45
CA ARG A 29 2.52 -0.42 8.02
C ARG A 29 2.35 -0.26 9.52
N GLN A 30 1.10 -0.18 9.99
CA GLN A 30 0.78 -0.10 11.41
C GLN A 30 1.24 -1.36 12.17
N ALA A 31 1.09 -2.54 11.58
CA ALA A 31 1.46 -3.80 12.21
C ALA A 31 2.98 -4.06 12.26
N LEU A 32 3.73 -3.66 11.23
CA LEU A 32 5.17 -3.92 11.13
C LEU A 32 6.02 -3.00 12.02
N GLY A 33 5.58 -1.74 12.23
CA GLY A 33 6.40 -0.75 12.93
C GLY A 33 7.62 -0.28 12.12
N ALA A 34 8.30 0.78 12.58
CA ALA A 34 9.34 1.47 11.81
C ALA A 34 10.62 0.64 11.58
N ASP A 35 10.92 -0.31 12.47
CA ASP A 35 12.18 -1.05 12.47
C ASP A 35 12.11 -2.42 11.78
N ALA A 36 10.99 -2.74 11.12
CA ALA A 36 10.79 -4.05 10.49
C ALA A 36 11.71 -4.34 9.30
N GLY A 37 12.34 -3.31 8.72
CA GLY A 37 13.16 -3.47 7.50
C GLY A 37 12.34 -3.78 6.24
N TRP A 38 11.03 -3.50 6.27
CA TRP A 38 10.12 -3.68 5.16
C TRP A 38 9.53 -2.34 4.71
N GLU A 39 9.51 -2.13 3.40
CA GLU A 39 8.69 -1.11 2.77
C GLU A 39 7.34 -1.72 2.40
N VAL A 40 6.27 -0.93 2.53
CA VAL A 40 4.92 -1.35 2.16
C VAL A 40 4.35 -0.30 1.23
N ALA A 41 3.77 -0.72 0.12
CA ALA A 41 3.12 0.17 -0.82
C ALA A 41 1.93 -0.50 -1.52
N SER A 42 1.08 0.29 -2.17
CA SER A 42 -0.07 -0.22 -2.92
C SER A 42 -0.14 0.35 -4.33
N ALA A 43 -0.81 -0.33 -5.25
CA ALA A 43 -1.08 0.16 -6.60
C ALA A 43 -2.38 -0.44 -7.16
N GLY A 44 -2.81 0.01 -8.34
CA GLY A 44 -4.02 -0.45 -9.00
C GLY A 44 -3.82 -0.83 -10.46
N LEU A 45 -4.47 -1.89 -10.91
CA LEU A 45 -4.41 -2.36 -12.31
C LEU A 45 -5.04 -1.37 -13.30
N CYS A 46 -6.11 -0.69 -12.87
CA CYS A 46 -6.88 0.28 -13.65
C CYS A 46 -7.09 1.56 -12.83
N ALA A 47 -6.07 1.98 -12.08
CA ALA A 47 -6.15 3.19 -11.27
C ALA A 47 -6.08 4.44 -12.15
N ILE A 48 -6.99 5.38 -11.90
CA ILE A 48 -6.81 6.77 -12.33
C ILE A 48 -5.87 7.41 -11.31
N PRO A 49 -4.67 7.88 -11.69
CA PRO A 49 -3.70 8.41 -10.72
C PRO A 49 -4.20 9.68 -10.02
N GLY A 50 -3.86 9.83 -8.75
CA GLY A 50 -4.14 11.04 -7.97
C GLY A 50 -5.53 11.11 -7.32
N LEU A 51 -6.40 10.10 -7.51
CA LEU A 51 -7.67 10.04 -6.81
C LEU A 51 -7.46 9.79 -5.31
N PRO A 52 -8.30 10.38 -4.44
CA PRO A 52 -8.30 10.05 -3.02
C PRO A 52 -8.78 8.61 -2.80
N ALA A 53 -8.52 8.08 -1.60
CA ALA A 53 -9.22 6.88 -1.15
C ALA A 53 -10.73 7.11 -1.13
N SER A 54 -11.50 6.05 -1.38
CA SER A 54 -12.96 6.08 -1.30
C SER A 54 -13.41 6.39 0.13
N GLY A 55 -14.54 7.08 0.27
CA GLY A 55 -15.06 7.45 1.60
C GLY A 55 -15.30 6.24 2.51
N GLY A 56 -15.79 5.12 1.95
CA GLY A 56 -15.98 3.89 2.71
C GLY A 56 -14.67 3.28 3.21
N ALA A 57 -13.59 3.33 2.41
CA ALA A 57 -12.28 2.85 2.82
C ALA A 57 -11.64 3.74 3.90
N VAL A 58 -11.82 5.06 3.80
CA VAL A 58 -11.38 6.02 4.83
C VAL A 58 -12.10 5.75 6.14
N ALA A 59 -13.43 5.61 6.11
CA ALA A 59 -14.23 5.33 7.30
C ALA A 59 -13.83 4.00 7.95
N ALA A 60 -13.78 2.92 7.16
CA ALA A 60 -13.42 1.59 7.65
C ALA A 60 -12.00 1.54 8.24
N LEU A 61 -11.03 2.20 7.60
CA LEU A 61 -9.66 2.22 8.15
C LEU A 61 -9.57 3.06 9.43
N ARG A 62 -10.29 4.18 9.49
CA ARG A 62 -10.34 5.00 10.71
C ARG A 62 -10.87 4.21 11.90
N ASP A 63 -11.89 3.38 11.69
CA ASP A 63 -12.44 2.51 12.74
C ASP A 63 -11.42 1.44 13.19
N ALA A 64 -10.45 1.09 12.33
CA ALA A 64 -9.32 0.23 12.64
C ALA A 64 -8.07 0.98 13.19
N GLY A 65 -8.18 2.30 13.42
CA GLY A 65 -7.11 3.13 13.97
C GLY A 65 -6.07 3.66 12.95
N GLY A 66 -6.33 3.51 11.65
CA GLY A 66 -5.46 4.02 10.58
C GLY A 66 -5.99 5.27 9.87
N ASP A 67 -5.22 5.80 8.92
CA ASP A 67 -5.59 6.97 8.11
C ASP A 67 -5.24 6.80 6.62
N LEU A 68 -6.15 7.22 5.74
CA LEU A 68 -5.98 7.29 4.28
C LEU A 68 -6.18 8.70 3.70
N SER A 69 -6.28 9.74 4.52
CA SER A 69 -6.51 11.12 4.07
C SER A 69 -5.46 11.60 3.05
N ALA A 70 -4.21 11.20 3.27
CA ALA A 70 -3.07 11.50 2.40
C ALA A 70 -2.91 10.53 1.22
N HIS A 71 -3.69 9.44 1.15
CA HIS A 71 -3.55 8.45 0.08
C HIS A 71 -3.91 9.05 -1.28
N ARG A 72 -3.11 8.72 -2.29
CA ARG A 72 -3.37 9.04 -3.69
C ARG A 72 -3.17 7.79 -4.52
N SER A 73 -4.18 7.46 -5.32
CA SER A 73 -4.13 6.29 -6.19
C SER A 73 -2.97 6.40 -7.18
N ARG A 74 -2.37 5.26 -7.53
CA ARG A 74 -1.36 5.15 -8.58
C ARG A 74 -1.54 3.87 -9.39
N LEU A 75 -1.19 3.95 -10.67
CA LEU A 75 -1.23 2.82 -11.58
C LEU A 75 -0.09 1.84 -11.27
N LEU A 76 -0.38 0.54 -11.35
CA LEU A 76 0.64 -0.49 -11.28
C LEU A 76 1.57 -0.38 -12.49
N THR A 77 2.87 -0.43 -12.25
CA THR A 77 3.88 -0.37 -13.32
C THR A 77 4.81 -1.58 -13.27
N PRO A 78 5.42 -1.98 -14.40
CA PRO A 78 6.43 -3.03 -14.41
C PRO A 78 7.61 -2.76 -13.47
N ALA A 79 7.95 -1.49 -13.23
CA ALA A 79 9.01 -1.11 -12.31
C ALA A 79 8.64 -1.45 -10.85
N LEU A 80 7.41 -1.12 -10.42
CA LEU A 80 6.91 -1.48 -9.09
C LEU A 80 6.89 -3.00 -8.89
N VAL A 81 6.47 -3.75 -9.93
CA VAL A 81 6.47 -5.21 -9.90
C VAL A 81 7.87 -5.77 -9.72
N ARG A 82 8.87 -5.25 -10.44
CA ARG A 82 10.27 -5.72 -10.32
C ARG A 82 10.93 -5.37 -8.98
N GLN A 83 10.49 -4.30 -8.33
CA GLN A 83 11.01 -3.87 -7.02
C GLN A 83 10.40 -4.66 -5.85
N ALA A 84 9.19 -5.19 -6.03
CA ALA A 84 8.48 -5.90 -4.99
C ALA A 84 9.13 -7.26 -4.69
N ALA A 85 9.43 -7.50 -3.41
CA ALA A 85 9.81 -8.82 -2.92
C ALA A 85 8.56 -9.74 -2.80
N VAL A 86 7.41 -9.16 -2.48
CA VAL A 86 6.11 -9.85 -2.38
C VAL A 86 5.03 -8.98 -3.00
N ILE A 87 4.15 -9.57 -3.81
CA ILE A 87 2.96 -8.92 -4.37
C ILE A 87 1.72 -9.63 -3.86
N VAL A 88 0.79 -8.87 -3.28
CA VAL A 88 -0.49 -9.39 -2.76
C VAL A 88 -1.63 -8.79 -3.57
N ALA A 89 -2.31 -9.63 -4.35
CA ALA A 89 -3.48 -9.24 -5.15
C ALA A 89 -4.78 -9.38 -4.33
N LEU A 90 -5.65 -8.39 -4.44
CA LEU A 90 -6.92 -8.30 -3.70
C LEU A 90 -8.08 -8.28 -4.71
N ALA A 91 -8.98 -9.27 -4.58
CA ALA A 91 -10.16 -9.43 -5.41
C ALA A 91 -11.23 -8.38 -5.15
#